data_AF-A0A7V4UCB6-F1
#
_entry.id   AF-A0A7V4UCB6-F1
#
_cell.length_a   1.000
_cell.length_b   1.000
_cell.length_c   1.000
_cell.angle_alpha   90.00
_cell.angle_beta   90.00
_cell.angle_gamma   90.00
#
_symmetry.space_group_name_H-M   'P 1'
#
loop_
_entity.id
_entity.type
_entity.pdbx_description
1 polymer ?
#
loop_
_entity_poly.entity_id
_entity_poly.type
_entity_poly.pdbx_seq_one_letter_code
_entity_poly.pdbx_strand_id
1 'polypeptide(L)'
;MTRWMRLAVLALAGTALMCWSGVANAKTLKAGDAAPPLKIAEWVKGTAFDPSKGDKDTVYVVEFWATWCGPCRVSIPHLSEIQEYFGPKRVQVVGVSDEKAGVVKSFLAKWDKKMRYAVAIDDDRATNELWMESAGAQGIPTAFLVKAGKIEWIGHPLEMDEPLAKLTGDKGWAARAAEAAEREKKKEPLIKKARAAMGEEKWDDALAALDELGKLDPKEPRYLLQRYFIHATYKKDAAAAAKLGSRIVSDVDDVDILAQVAADLMVGEMFDGSRDHALALQLADKASKLSGQNDANVLAVLAMAQFENGKVEDAIRTQKQALAGMDDEEGKAQFREQLAKFEAARAGGKASPATK
;
A
#
# COMPACT_ATOMS: atom_id res chain seq x y z
N MET A 1 -89.98 -24.52 26.19
CA MET A 1 -90.50 -24.01 24.90
C MET A 1 -89.37 -24.04 23.87
N THR A 2 -89.73 -24.41 22.65
CA THR A 2 -88.93 -24.96 21.55
C THR A 2 -88.29 -23.93 20.62
N ARG A 3 -87.38 -24.43 19.75
CA ARG A 3 -86.82 -23.92 18.47
C ARG A 3 -85.46 -23.21 18.55
N TRP A 4 -84.36 -23.76 18.01
CA TRP A 4 -84.00 -24.08 16.60
C TRP A 4 -83.53 -22.86 15.76
N MET A 5 -82.21 -22.86 15.49
CA MET A 5 -81.56 -22.85 14.14
C MET A 5 -81.08 -21.54 13.46
N ARG A 6 -79.80 -21.64 13.01
CA ARG A 6 -79.12 -21.11 11.79
C ARG A 6 -78.30 -19.81 11.83
N LEU A 7 -76.97 -20.02 11.89
CA LEU A 7 -75.94 -19.66 10.87
C LEU A 7 -76.20 -18.44 9.96
N ALA A 8 -75.27 -17.49 10.00
CA ALA A 8 -74.76 -16.82 8.80
C ALA A 8 -73.30 -16.37 9.01
N VAL A 9 -72.41 -17.01 8.26
CA VAL A 9 -71.02 -16.63 8.03
C VAL A 9 -70.98 -15.34 7.21
N LEU A 10 -70.20 -14.36 7.66
CA LEU A 10 -69.72 -13.26 6.82
C LEU A 10 -68.27 -12.97 7.20
N ALA A 11 -67.36 -13.68 6.53
CA ALA A 11 -65.97 -13.32 6.42
C ALA A 11 -65.87 -12.08 5.52
N LEU A 12 -65.69 -10.90 6.11
CA LEU A 12 -65.34 -9.69 5.37
C LEU A 12 -63.82 -9.65 5.20
N ALA A 13 -63.42 -9.85 3.96
CA ALA A 13 -62.08 -9.64 3.44
C ALA A 13 -61.65 -8.18 3.68
N GLY A 14 -60.79 -7.98 4.68
CA GLY A 14 -59.97 -6.79 4.81
C GLY A 14 -58.65 -7.03 4.09
N THR A 15 -58.58 -6.71 2.80
CA THR A 15 -57.33 -6.58 2.07
C THR A 15 -56.54 -5.41 2.64
N ALA A 16 -55.68 -5.70 3.62
CA ALA A 16 -54.59 -4.82 4.00
C ALA A 16 -53.58 -4.76 2.83
N LEU A 17 -53.87 -3.90 1.84
CA LEU A 17 -52.85 -3.35 0.97
C LEU A 17 -51.94 -2.45 1.84
N MET A 18 -51.03 -3.09 2.58
CA MET A 18 -49.79 -2.43 2.96
C MET A 18 -49.06 -2.14 1.65
N CYS A 19 -49.18 -0.89 1.19
CA CYS A 19 -48.21 -0.33 0.27
C CYS A 19 -46.84 -0.53 0.92
N TRP A 20 -46.10 -1.51 0.40
CA TRP A 20 -44.67 -1.63 0.62
C TRP A 20 -44.04 -0.43 -0.06
N SER A 21 -44.01 0.70 0.65
CA SER A 21 -43.24 1.86 0.26
C SER A 21 -41.77 1.44 0.17
N GLY A 22 -41.22 1.63 -1.02
CA GLY A 22 -39.88 1.28 -1.49
C GLY A 22 -38.84 0.93 -0.43
N VAL A 23 -38.32 -0.30 -0.53
CA VAL A 23 -36.90 -0.48 -0.25
C VAL A 23 -36.17 0.27 -1.35
N ALA A 24 -35.46 1.33 -0.96
CA ALA A 24 -34.62 2.11 -1.85
C ALA A 24 -33.71 1.19 -2.68
N ASN A 25 -33.59 1.52 -3.97
CA ASN A 25 -32.65 0.91 -4.92
C ASN A 25 -31.28 0.71 -4.26
N ALA A 26 -30.87 -0.55 -4.05
CA ALA A 26 -29.46 -0.85 -3.88
C ALA A 26 -28.79 -0.51 -5.23
N LYS A 27 -28.12 0.64 -5.29
CA LYS A 27 -27.27 0.98 -6.43
C LYS A 27 -26.24 -0.15 -6.54
N THR A 28 -26.21 -0.82 -7.68
CA THR A 28 -25.36 -1.99 -7.96
C THR A 28 -24.63 -1.75 -9.28
N LEU A 29 -23.77 -0.74 -9.26
CA LEU A 29 -22.86 -0.42 -10.35
C LEU A 29 -21.99 -1.64 -10.65
N LYS A 30 -22.01 -2.10 -11.90
CA LYS A 30 -21.29 -3.29 -12.35
C LYS A 30 -20.76 -3.12 -13.77
N ALA A 31 -19.97 -4.07 -14.24
CA ALA A 31 -19.57 -4.15 -15.63
C ALA A 31 -20.80 -4.13 -16.56
N GLY A 32 -20.72 -3.34 -17.63
CA GLY A 32 -21.78 -3.03 -18.61
C GLY A 32 -22.52 -1.71 -18.35
N ASP A 33 -22.54 -1.23 -17.10
CA ASP A 33 -23.22 0.00 -16.73
C ASP A 33 -22.47 1.25 -17.23
N ALA A 34 -23.18 2.37 -17.34
CA ALA A 34 -22.55 3.65 -17.66
C ALA A 34 -21.63 4.08 -16.51
N ALA A 35 -20.42 4.54 -16.85
CA ALA A 35 -19.50 5.11 -15.87
C ALA A 35 -20.11 6.40 -15.30
N PRO A 36 -20.21 6.54 -13.96
CA PRO A 36 -20.62 7.80 -13.35
C PRO A 36 -19.61 8.91 -13.68
N PRO A 37 -20.01 10.19 -13.65
CA PRO A 37 -19.04 11.28 -13.77
C PRO A 37 -18.09 11.30 -12.57
N LEU A 38 -16.89 11.84 -12.76
CA LEU A 38 -16.00 12.18 -11.64
C LEU A 38 -16.37 13.56 -11.09
N LYS A 39 -16.61 13.66 -9.78
CA LYS A 39 -16.87 14.91 -9.06
C LYS A 39 -15.61 15.28 -8.27
N ILE A 40 -14.67 15.92 -8.95
CA ILE A 40 -13.34 16.19 -8.40
C ILE A 40 -13.25 17.63 -7.90
N ALA A 41 -12.81 17.79 -6.65
CA ALA A 41 -12.54 19.09 -6.06
C ALA A 41 -11.24 19.71 -6.61
N GLU A 42 -10.18 18.91 -6.72
CA GLU A 42 -8.87 19.36 -7.21
C GLU A 42 -8.13 18.25 -7.97
N TRP A 43 -7.47 18.60 -9.07
CA TRP A 43 -6.47 17.75 -9.73
C TRP A 43 -5.08 18.19 -9.27
N VAL A 44 -4.46 17.39 -8.41
CA VAL A 44 -3.16 17.73 -7.79
C VAL A 44 -1.97 17.27 -8.63
N LYS A 45 -2.21 16.42 -9.64
CA LYS A 45 -1.22 15.99 -10.63
C LYS A 45 -1.90 15.59 -11.93
N GLY A 46 -1.24 15.87 -13.07
CA GLY A 46 -1.72 15.47 -14.39
C GLY A 46 -2.83 16.37 -14.93
N THR A 47 -3.45 15.94 -16.04
CA THR A 47 -4.52 16.67 -16.72
C THR A 47 -5.87 16.07 -16.35
N ALA A 48 -6.88 16.93 -16.14
CA ALA A 48 -8.24 16.50 -15.87
C ALA A 48 -8.88 15.81 -17.08
N PHE A 49 -9.63 14.73 -16.82
CA PHE A 49 -10.45 14.04 -17.82
C PHE A 49 -11.70 13.42 -17.19
N ASP A 50 -12.68 13.09 -18.02
CA ASP A 50 -13.96 12.49 -17.61
C ASP A 50 -14.16 11.13 -18.32
N PRO A 51 -13.95 10.00 -17.62
CA PRO A 51 -14.15 8.67 -18.17
C PRO A 51 -15.57 8.41 -18.72
N SER A 52 -16.59 9.10 -18.18
CA SER A 52 -17.98 8.95 -18.63
C SER A 52 -18.23 9.50 -20.04
N LYS A 53 -17.37 10.40 -20.50
CA LYS A 53 -17.41 11.04 -21.83
C LYS A 53 -16.18 10.71 -22.68
N GLY A 54 -15.40 9.73 -22.23
CA GLY A 54 -14.12 9.40 -22.82
C GLY A 54 -14.19 8.86 -24.25
N ASP A 55 -13.09 9.00 -24.98
CA ASP A 55 -12.96 8.51 -26.34
C ASP A 55 -13.15 6.99 -26.40
N LYS A 56 -13.76 6.50 -27.48
CA LYS A 56 -14.05 5.07 -27.67
C LYS A 56 -12.79 4.21 -27.82
N ASP A 57 -11.70 4.84 -28.24
CA ASP A 57 -10.40 4.19 -28.48
C ASP A 57 -9.48 4.25 -27.25
N THR A 58 -9.87 4.98 -26.21
CA THR A 58 -9.12 5.10 -24.96
C THR A 58 -9.78 4.26 -23.87
N VAL A 59 -8.97 3.51 -23.12
CA VAL A 59 -9.39 2.87 -21.87
C VAL A 59 -9.00 3.77 -20.71
N TYR A 60 -9.92 3.97 -19.77
CA TYR A 60 -9.69 4.76 -18.57
C TYR A 60 -9.57 3.83 -17.37
N VAL A 61 -8.56 4.05 -16.53
CA VAL A 61 -8.39 3.36 -15.25
C VAL A 61 -8.70 4.38 -14.16
N VAL A 62 -9.78 4.13 -13.40
CA VAL A 62 -10.14 4.94 -12.24
C VAL A 62 -9.83 4.10 -11.01
N GLU A 63 -8.81 4.49 -10.26
CA GLU A 63 -8.37 3.77 -9.06
C GLU A 63 -8.63 4.62 -7.81
N PHE A 64 -9.17 4.00 -6.77
CA PHE A 64 -9.42 4.64 -5.48
C PHE A 64 -8.36 4.20 -4.47
N TRP A 65 -7.72 5.17 -3.82
CA TRP A 65 -6.55 4.93 -2.97
C TRP A 65 -6.39 5.96 -1.85
N ALA A 66 -5.42 5.71 -0.98
CA ALA A 66 -5.02 6.64 0.07
C ALA A 66 -3.52 6.55 0.36
N THR A 67 -2.93 7.65 0.84
CA THR A 67 -1.53 7.76 1.21
C THR A 67 -1.14 6.78 2.31
N TRP A 68 -2.03 6.48 3.26
CA TRP A 68 -1.81 5.53 4.35
C TRP A 68 -2.01 4.06 3.95
N CYS A 69 -2.58 3.79 2.76
CA CYS A 69 -2.92 2.44 2.32
C CYS A 69 -1.69 1.72 1.76
N GLY A 70 -1.09 0.82 2.56
CA GLY A 70 0.05 0.00 2.17
C GLY A 70 -0.16 -0.79 0.85
N PRO A 71 -1.27 -1.54 0.69
CA PRO A 71 -1.57 -2.23 -0.56
C PRO A 71 -1.69 -1.30 -1.78
N CYS A 72 -2.22 -0.09 -1.60
CA CYS A 72 -2.29 0.92 -2.66
C CYS A 72 -0.88 1.38 -3.08
N ARG A 73 0.03 1.59 -2.13
CA ARG A 73 1.43 1.94 -2.45
C ARG A 73 2.13 0.87 -3.29
N VAL A 74 1.74 -0.40 -3.13
CA VAL A 74 2.25 -1.53 -3.93
C VAL A 74 1.70 -1.50 -5.37
N SER A 75 0.47 -1.02 -5.59
CA SER A 75 -0.11 -0.93 -6.94
C SER A 75 0.33 0.31 -7.74
N ILE A 76 0.73 1.40 -7.08
CA ILE A 76 1.16 2.67 -7.71
C ILE A 76 2.22 2.47 -8.83
N PRO A 77 3.32 1.70 -8.62
CA PRO A 77 4.32 1.50 -9.66
C PRO A 77 3.75 0.79 -10.90
N HIS A 78 2.84 -0.17 -10.70
CA HIS A 78 2.20 -0.91 -11.78
C HIS A 78 1.25 -0.02 -12.60
N LEU A 79 0.45 0.82 -11.93
CA LEU A 79 -0.40 1.83 -12.57
C LEU A 79 0.44 2.84 -13.39
N SER A 80 1.61 3.21 -12.89
CA SER A 80 2.55 4.06 -13.61
C SER A 80 3.16 3.38 -14.83
N GLU A 81 3.49 2.08 -14.73
CA GLU A 81 3.95 1.29 -15.88
C GLU A 81 2.87 1.23 -16.97
N ILE A 82 1.61 1.02 -16.59
CA ILE A 82 0.47 1.04 -17.53
C ILE A 82 0.38 2.38 -18.23
N GLN A 83 0.40 3.49 -17.48
CA GLN A 83 0.30 4.83 -18.05
C GLN A 83 1.45 5.12 -19.02
N GLU A 84 2.66 4.69 -18.68
CA GLU A 84 3.86 4.89 -19.48
C GLU A 84 3.87 4.00 -20.74
N TYR A 85 3.49 2.72 -20.61
CA TYR A 85 3.48 1.76 -21.71
C TYR A 85 2.48 2.14 -22.80
N PHE A 86 1.26 2.49 -22.41
CA PHE A 86 0.18 2.77 -23.36
C PHE A 86 0.15 4.22 -23.84
N GLY A 87 0.60 5.15 -23.01
CA GLY A 87 0.48 6.59 -23.24
C GLY A 87 -0.97 7.09 -23.22
N PRO A 88 -1.16 8.43 -23.16
CA PRO A 88 -2.46 9.05 -22.83
C PRO A 88 -3.54 8.86 -23.90
N LYS A 89 -3.18 8.43 -25.12
CA LYS A 89 -4.15 8.19 -26.20
C LYS A 89 -4.83 6.83 -26.11
N ARG A 90 -4.17 5.83 -25.50
CA ARG A 90 -4.67 4.46 -25.43
C ARG A 90 -5.15 4.11 -24.03
N VAL A 91 -4.42 4.56 -22.99
CA VAL A 91 -4.83 4.39 -21.59
C VAL A 91 -4.59 5.67 -20.80
N GLN A 92 -5.61 6.09 -20.05
CA GLN A 92 -5.50 7.19 -19.08
C GLN A 92 -5.81 6.69 -17.68
N VAL A 93 -4.87 6.88 -16.76
CA VAL A 93 -4.99 6.44 -15.37
C VAL A 93 -5.22 7.66 -14.47
N VAL A 94 -6.20 7.56 -13.57
CA VAL A 94 -6.40 8.50 -12.46
C VAL A 94 -6.48 7.75 -11.14
N GLY A 95 -5.68 8.19 -10.17
CA GLY A 95 -5.83 7.83 -8.76
C GLY A 95 -6.69 8.87 -8.05
N VAL A 96 -7.81 8.46 -7.49
CA VAL A 96 -8.77 9.28 -6.74
C VAL A 96 -8.59 9.01 -5.25
N SER A 97 -8.33 10.07 -4.48
CA SER A 97 -8.23 10.00 -3.02
C SER A 97 -9.25 10.93 -2.38
N ASP A 98 -9.87 10.48 -1.29
CA ASP A 98 -10.77 11.29 -0.47
C ASP A 98 -10.04 12.03 0.66
N GLU A 99 -8.72 11.93 0.72
CA GLU A 99 -7.90 12.70 1.65
C GLU A 99 -7.81 14.17 1.26
N LYS A 100 -7.48 15.03 2.22
CA LYS A 100 -7.26 16.45 1.95
C LYS A 100 -6.07 16.65 1.00
N ALA A 101 -6.21 17.59 0.07
CA ALA A 101 -5.20 17.87 -0.96
C ALA A 101 -3.79 18.09 -0.41
N GLY A 102 -3.64 18.74 0.76
CA GLY A 102 -2.34 18.95 1.40
C GLY A 102 -1.62 17.65 1.79
N VAL A 103 -2.36 16.63 2.25
CA VAL A 103 -1.82 15.31 2.60
C VAL A 103 -1.31 14.61 1.34
N VAL A 104 -2.14 14.58 0.30
CA VAL A 104 -1.80 13.94 -0.98
C VAL A 104 -0.63 14.66 -1.67
N LYS A 105 -0.59 15.99 -1.69
CA LYS A 105 0.54 16.77 -2.25
C LYS A 105 1.85 16.48 -1.52
N SER A 106 1.80 16.37 -0.19
CA SER A 106 2.97 16.03 0.62
C SER A 106 3.50 14.63 0.31
N PHE A 107 2.60 13.66 0.10
CA PHE A 107 2.97 12.33 -0.36
C PHE A 107 3.58 12.36 -1.77
N LEU A 108 2.94 13.08 -2.71
CA LEU A 108 3.41 13.20 -4.09
C LEU A 108 4.78 13.85 -4.20
N ALA A 109 5.15 14.79 -3.32
CA ALA A 109 6.49 15.36 -3.30
C ALA A 109 7.59 14.29 -3.17
N LYS A 110 7.30 13.19 -2.47
CA LYS A 110 8.22 12.04 -2.28
C LYS A 110 8.02 10.95 -3.34
N TRP A 111 6.79 10.83 -3.86
CA TRP A 111 6.37 9.77 -4.76
C TRP A 111 6.25 10.19 -6.23
N ASP A 112 6.63 11.41 -6.59
CA ASP A 112 6.40 11.99 -7.92
C ASP A 112 6.92 11.09 -9.06
N LYS A 113 8.13 10.54 -8.89
CA LYS A 113 8.75 9.62 -9.84
C LYS A 113 8.10 8.24 -9.84
N LYS A 114 7.47 7.81 -8.75
CA LYS A 114 6.81 6.50 -8.61
C LYS A 114 5.36 6.51 -9.08
N MET A 115 4.65 7.64 -8.96
CA MET A 115 3.23 7.81 -9.29
C MET A 115 3.06 8.72 -10.51
N ARG A 116 3.26 8.17 -11.72
CA ARG A 116 3.39 8.93 -12.99
C ARG A 116 2.09 9.03 -13.79
N TYR A 117 0.97 9.20 -13.10
CA TYR A 117 -0.37 9.34 -13.69
C TYR A 117 -1.16 10.47 -13.01
N ALA A 118 -2.38 10.74 -13.47
CA ALA A 118 -3.19 11.83 -12.93
C ALA A 118 -3.67 11.49 -11.51
N VAL A 119 -3.75 12.49 -10.64
CA VAL A 119 -4.19 12.33 -9.25
C VAL A 119 -5.22 13.39 -8.93
N ALA A 120 -6.35 12.95 -8.41
CA ALA A 120 -7.55 13.75 -8.17
C ALA A 120 -8.02 13.62 -6.72
N ILE A 121 -8.60 14.69 -6.21
CA ILE A 121 -9.09 14.83 -4.84
C ILE A 121 -10.62 14.85 -4.84
N ASP A 122 -11.20 13.95 -4.04
CA ASP A 122 -12.63 13.76 -3.81
C ASP A 122 -12.95 14.04 -2.33
N ASP A 123 -12.70 15.27 -1.87
CA ASP A 123 -12.68 15.59 -0.44
C ASP A 123 -14.05 15.64 0.24
N ASP A 124 -15.13 15.57 -0.54
CA ASP A 124 -16.52 15.41 -0.11
C ASP A 124 -17.06 13.97 -0.31
N ARG A 125 -16.21 13.05 -0.80
CA ARG A 125 -16.53 11.64 -1.12
C ARG A 125 -17.61 11.45 -2.20
N ALA A 126 -18.01 12.49 -2.93
CA ALA A 126 -19.10 12.37 -3.89
C ALA A 126 -18.77 11.43 -5.08
N THR A 127 -17.50 11.36 -5.48
CA THR A 127 -17.03 10.38 -6.47
C THR A 127 -16.96 8.99 -5.86
N ASN A 128 -16.46 8.85 -4.64
CA ASN A 128 -16.41 7.59 -3.90
C ASN A 128 -17.80 6.95 -3.78
N GLU A 129 -18.81 7.71 -3.37
CA GLU A 129 -20.20 7.22 -3.26
C GLU A 129 -20.76 6.73 -4.61
N LEU A 130 -20.51 7.49 -5.68
CA LEU A 130 -21.01 7.16 -7.02
C LEU A 130 -20.37 5.92 -7.62
N TRP A 131 -19.12 5.63 -7.25
CA TRP A 131 -18.34 4.54 -7.82
C TRP A 131 -18.17 3.37 -6.86
N MET A 132 -17.49 3.58 -5.73
CA MET A 132 -17.14 2.54 -4.76
C MET A 132 -18.37 1.99 -4.04
N GLU A 133 -19.12 2.87 -3.35
CA GLU A 133 -20.28 2.43 -2.57
C GLU A 133 -21.38 1.87 -3.48
N SER A 134 -21.61 2.52 -4.62
CA SER A 134 -22.56 2.04 -5.63
C SER A 134 -22.15 0.72 -6.26
N ALA A 135 -20.85 0.38 -6.32
CA ALA A 135 -20.38 -0.94 -6.77
C ALA A 135 -20.34 -1.99 -5.65
N GLY A 136 -20.66 -1.61 -4.41
CA GLY A 136 -20.49 -2.47 -3.23
C GLY A 136 -19.03 -2.78 -2.90
N ALA A 137 -18.08 -1.96 -3.38
CA ALA A 137 -16.66 -2.14 -3.10
C ALA A 137 -16.36 -1.80 -1.62
N GLN A 138 -15.73 -2.73 -0.90
CA GLN A 138 -15.56 -2.63 0.56
C GLN A 138 -14.21 -2.09 1.01
N GLY A 139 -13.29 -1.75 0.10
CA GLY A 139 -11.98 -1.26 0.49
C GLY A 139 -11.11 -0.78 -0.67
N ILE A 140 -10.01 -0.15 -0.32
CA ILE A 140 -8.98 0.30 -1.24
C ILE A 140 -7.74 -0.62 -1.16
N PRO A 141 -6.97 -0.78 -2.27
CA PRO A 141 -7.24 -0.18 -3.57
C PRO A 141 -8.34 -0.92 -4.33
N THR A 142 -9.16 -0.17 -5.06
CA THR A 142 -10.12 -0.71 -6.04
C THR A 142 -10.00 0.10 -7.32
N ALA A 143 -9.93 -0.59 -8.46
CA ALA A 143 -9.84 0.00 -9.77
C ALA A 143 -11.03 -0.39 -10.64
N PHE A 144 -11.39 0.54 -11.53
CA PHE A 144 -12.41 0.39 -12.55
C PHE A 144 -11.76 0.58 -13.92
N LEU A 145 -12.01 -0.36 -14.84
CA LEU A 145 -11.69 -0.14 -16.26
C LEU A 145 -12.94 0.39 -16.95
N VAL A 146 -12.79 1.50 -17.65
CA VAL A 146 -13.87 2.16 -18.39
C VAL A 146 -13.49 2.30 -19.86
N LYS A 147 -14.39 1.94 -20.77
CA LYS A 147 -14.22 2.13 -22.20
C LYS A 147 -15.52 2.63 -22.82
N ALA A 148 -15.44 3.64 -23.69
CA ALA A 148 -16.61 4.24 -24.33
C ALA A 148 -17.74 4.62 -23.34
N GLY A 149 -17.37 5.19 -22.19
CA GLY A 149 -18.30 5.63 -21.14
C GLY A 149 -18.98 4.51 -20.35
N LYS A 150 -18.52 3.25 -20.50
CA LYS A 150 -19.04 2.09 -19.77
C LYS A 150 -17.99 1.46 -18.88
N ILE A 151 -18.40 0.95 -17.73
CA ILE A 151 -17.55 0.13 -16.87
C ILE A 151 -17.43 -1.24 -17.51
N GLU A 152 -16.20 -1.71 -17.68
CA GLU A 152 -15.90 -3.01 -18.30
C GLU A 152 -15.39 -4.01 -17.26
N TRP A 153 -14.80 -3.51 -16.17
CA TRP A 153 -14.23 -4.34 -15.11
C TRP A 153 -14.10 -3.55 -13.80
N ILE A 154 -14.19 -4.26 -12.67
CA ILE A 154 -14.02 -3.73 -11.30
C ILE A 154 -13.21 -4.76 -10.50
N GLY A 155 -12.18 -4.32 -9.77
CA GLY A 155 -11.40 -5.22 -8.91
C GLY A 155 -10.10 -4.60 -8.38
N HIS A 156 -9.17 -5.43 -7.93
CA HIS A 156 -7.88 -4.96 -7.40
C HIS A 156 -6.93 -4.57 -8.55
N PRO A 157 -6.25 -3.40 -8.53
CA PRO A 157 -5.45 -2.91 -9.66
C PRO A 157 -4.33 -3.84 -10.14
N LEU A 158 -3.83 -4.76 -9.30
CA LEU A 158 -2.84 -5.76 -9.72
C LEU A 158 -3.44 -6.97 -10.47
N GLU A 159 -4.76 -7.07 -10.58
CA GLU A 159 -5.48 -8.16 -11.25
C GLU A 159 -6.06 -7.73 -12.61
N MET A 160 -5.87 -6.47 -13.00
CA MET A 160 -6.52 -5.90 -14.18
C MET A 160 -5.79 -6.14 -15.50
N ASP A 161 -4.62 -6.75 -15.48
CA ASP A 161 -3.75 -6.91 -16.66
C ASP A 161 -4.41 -7.65 -17.82
N GLU A 162 -5.05 -8.78 -17.53
CA GLU A 162 -5.77 -9.55 -18.56
C GLU A 162 -7.00 -8.79 -19.08
N PRO A 163 -7.90 -8.25 -18.23
CA PRO A 163 -8.98 -7.37 -18.68
C PRO A 163 -8.49 -6.18 -19.52
N LEU A 164 -7.43 -5.50 -19.10
CA LEU A 164 -6.86 -4.35 -19.80
C LEU A 164 -6.30 -4.75 -21.17
N ALA A 165 -5.58 -5.88 -21.25
CA ALA A 165 -5.10 -6.43 -22.52
C ALA A 165 -6.25 -6.68 -23.51
N LYS A 166 -7.36 -7.27 -23.03
CA LYS A 166 -8.56 -7.52 -23.84
C LYS A 166 -9.19 -6.22 -24.34
N LEU A 167 -9.34 -5.23 -23.47
CA LEU A 167 -9.94 -3.94 -23.83
C LEU A 167 -9.08 -3.13 -24.80
N THR A 168 -7.76 -3.15 -24.63
CA THR A 168 -6.83 -2.42 -25.48
C THR A 168 -6.47 -3.16 -26.78
N GLY A 169 -6.76 -4.47 -26.84
CA GLY A 169 -6.34 -5.35 -27.93
C GLY A 169 -4.82 -5.52 -28.03
N ASP A 170 -4.08 -5.18 -26.97
CA ASP A 170 -2.62 -5.10 -27.02
C ASP A 170 -1.97 -6.46 -26.77
N LYS A 171 -1.34 -7.01 -27.81
CA LYS A 171 -0.66 -8.31 -27.74
C LYS A 171 0.60 -8.27 -26.88
N GLY A 172 1.28 -7.13 -26.80
CA GLY A 172 2.50 -6.98 -25.99
C GLY A 172 2.15 -6.98 -24.50
N TRP A 173 1.11 -6.21 -24.12
CA TRP A 173 0.57 -6.25 -22.77
C TRP A 173 0.00 -7.63 -22.41
N ALA A 174 -0.73 -8.27 -23.33
CA ALA A 174 -1.26 -9.62 -23.12
C ALA A 174 -0.15 -10.64 -22.80
N ALA A 175 0.99 -10.57 -23.50
CA ALA A 175 2.13 -11.43 -23.23
C ALA A 175 2.73 -11.15 -21.84
N ARG A 176 2.94 -9.87 -21.49
CA ARG A 176 3.43 -9.47 -20.15
C ARG A 176 2.49 -9.95 -19.04
N ALA A 177 1.18 -9.76 -19.22
CA ALA A 177 0.14 -10.22 -18.31
C ALA A 177 0.19 -11.74 -18.10
N ALA A 178 0.34 -12.50 -19.18
CA ALA A 178 0.43 -13.96 -19.12
C ALA A 178 1.70 -14.43 -18.39
N GLU A 179 2.85 -13.81 -18.65
CA GLU A 179 4.11 -14.08 -17.95
C GLU A 179 4.02 -13.74 -16.45
N ALA A 180 3.39 -12.61 -16.11
CA ALA A 180 3.15 -12.23 -14.73
C ALA A 180 2.22 -13.22 -14.02
N ALA A 181 1.09 -13.58 -14.63
CA ALA A 181 0.15 -14.55 -14.09
C ALA A 181 0.80 -15.93 -13.89
N GLU A 182 1.63 -16.38 -14.83
CA GLU A 182 2.36 -17.65 -14.70
C GLU A 182 3.40 -17.60 -13.56
N ARG A 183 4.09 -16.46 -13.38
CA ARG A 183 5.00 -16.26 -12.24
C ARG A 183 4.23 -16.30 -10.92
N GLU A 184 3.09 -15.60 -10.81
CA GLU A 184 2.26 -15.64 -9.59
C GLU A 184 1.74 -17.06 -9.29
N LYS A 185 1.26 -17.79 -10.31
CA LYS A 185 0.84 -19.20 -10.17
C LYS A 185 1.96 -20.08 -9.62
N LYS A 186 3.22 -19.85 -10.03
CA LYS A 186 4.38 -20.57 -9.51
C LYS A 186 4.74 -20.15 -8.08
N LYS A 187 4.55 -18.88 -7.73
CA LYS A 187 4.81 -18.36 -6.38
C LYS A 187 3.78 -18.83 -5.36
N GLU A 188 2.50 -18.88 -5.70
CA GLU A 188 1.41 -19.21 -4.77
C GLU A 188 1.66 -20.48 -3.92
N PRO A 189 2.01 -21.65 -4.48
CA PRO A 189 2.28 -22.84 -3.66
C PRO A 189 3.52 -22.66 -2.76
N LEU A 190 4.51 -21.88 -3.20
CA LEU A 190 5.71 -21.58 -2.39
C LEU A 190 5.40 -20.60 -1.27
N ILE A 191 4.55 -19.60 -1.49
CA ILE A 191 4.07 -18.67 -0.44
C ILE A 191 3.32 -19.46 0.62
N LYS A 192 2.39 -20.32 0.20
CA LYS A 192 1.66 -21.20 1.12
C LYS A 192 2.61 -22.11 1.91
N LYS A 193 3.60 -22.70 1.23
CA LYS A 193 4.63 -23.54 1.87
C LYS A 193 5.45 -22.74 2.88
N ALA A 194 5.96 -21.57 2.51
CA ALA A 194 6.76 -20.72 3.39
C ALA A 194 5.97 -20.30 4.64
N ARG A 195 4.71 -19.87 4.46
CA ARG A 195 3.83 -19.48 5.57
C ARG A 195 3.54 -20.64 6.51
N ALA A 196 3.20 -21.81 5.98
CA ALA A 196 2.95 -23.00 6.79
C ALA A 196 4.22 -23.42 7.55
N ALA A 197 5.37 -23.46 6.87
CA ALA A 197 6.64 -23.81 7.49
C ALA A 197 7.03 -22.83 8.61
N MET A 198 6.85 -21.51 8.43
CA MET A 198 7.09 -20.53 9.49
C MET A 198 6.12 -20.71 10.67
N GLY A 199 4.83 -20.97 10.42
CA GLY A 199 3.85 -21.20 11.47
C GLY A 199 4.08 -22.49 12.26
N GLU A 200 4.71 -23.49 11.65
CA GLU A 200 5.14 -24.75 12.27
C GLU A 200 6.59 -24.72 12.77
N GLU A 201 7.25 -23.56 12.72
CA GLU A 201 8.66 -23.35 13.09
C GLU A 201 9.66 -24.26 12.34
N LYS A 202 9.29 -24.73 11.14
CA LYS A 202 10.15 -25.47 10.22
C LYS A 202 11.02 -24.51 9.41
N TRP A 203 11.99 -23.90 10.08
CA TRP A 203 12.79 -22.80 9.52
C TRP A 203 13.56 -23.18 8.24
N ASP A 204 14.08 -24.40 8.13
CA ASP A 204 14.80 -24.83 6.93
C ASP A 204 13.88 -24.97 5.71
N ASP A 205 12.66 -25.47 5.92
CA ASP A 205 11.63 -25.55 4.86
C ASP A 205 11.14 -24.16 4.44
N ALA A 206 10.99 -23.25 5.41
CA ALA A 206 10.65 -21.85 5.16
C ALA A 206 11.74 -21.16 4.33
N LEU A 207 13.01 -21.31 4.73
CA LEU A 207 14.16 -20.75 4.01
C LEU A 207 14.26 -21.28 2.58
N ALA A 208 14.04 -22.58 2.37
CA ALA A 208 14.05 -23.18 1.04
C ALA A 208 12.93 -22.61 0.15
N ALA A 209 11.72 -22.47 0.68
CA ALA A 209 10.61 -21.89 -0.06
C ALA A 209 10.85 -20.40 -0.40
N LEU A 210 11.40 -19.64 0.55
CA LEU A 210 11.74 -18.23 0.37
C LEU A 210 12.89 -18.01 -0.62
N ASP A 211 13.86 -18.93 -0.68
CA ASP A 211 14.94 -18.87 -1.67
C ASP A 211 14.41 -19.07 -3.09
N GLU A 212 13.51 -20.04 -3.30
CA GLU A 212 12.84 -20.24 -4.59
C GLU A 212 11.94 -19.05 -4.96
N LEU A 213 11.22 -18.48 -4.00
CA LEU A 213 10.44 -17.25 -4.20
C LEU A 213 11.33 -16.08 -4.65
N GLY A 214 12.49 -15.90 -4.02
CA GLY A 214 13.46 -14.86 -4.40
C GLY A 214 14.09 -15.08 -5.79
N LYS A 215 14.15 -16.33 -6.28
CA LYS A 215 14.58 -16.62 -7.66
C LYS A 215 13.48 -16.30 -8.67
N LEU A 216 12.23 -16.60 -8.32
CA LEU A 216 11.07 -16.31 -9.18
C LEU A 216 10.77 -14.83 -9.27
N ASP A 217 10.98 -14.09 -8.18
CA ASP A 217 10.74 -12.64 -8.13
C ASP A 217 11.87 -11.92 -7.37
N PRO A 218 13.02 -11.71 -8.04
CA PRO A 218 14.18 -11.06 -7.42
C PRO A 218 13.94 -9.61 -7.00
N LYS A 219 12.88 -8.97 -7.52
CA LYS A 219 12.51 -7.59 -7.21
C LYS A 219 11.66 -7.48 -5.96
N GLU A 220 11.20 -8.58 -5.38
CA GLU A 220 10.43 -8.61 -4.16
C GLU A 220 11.35 -8.71 -2.93
N PRO A 221 11.67 -7.59 -2.26
CA PRO A 221 12.65 -7.58 -1.16
C PRO A 221 12.16 -8.33 0.08
N ARG A 222 10.83 -8.55 0.24
CA ARG A 222 10.28 -9.21 1.43
C ARG A 222 10.80 -10.64 1.60
N TYR A 223 11.05 -11.37 0.51
CA TYR A 223 11.61 -12.73 0.61
C TYR A 223 13.05 -12.71 1.12
N LEU A 224 13.85 -11.73 0.68
CA LEU A 224 15.22 -11.52 1.17
C LEU A 224 15.22 -11.14 2.65
N LEU A 225 14.34 -10.21 3.04
CA LEU A 225 14.19 -9.76 4.43
C LEU A 225 13.74 -10.88 5.35
N GLN A 226 12.73 -11.66 4.97
CA GLN A 226 12.24 -12.79 5.77
C GLN A 226 13.35 -13.82 6.01
N ARG A 227 14.16 -14.13 4.99
CA ARG A 227 15.32 -15.03 5.17
C ARG A 227 16.35 -14.43 6.12
N TYR A 228 16.65 -13.14 6.00
CA TYR A 228 17.55 -12.45 6.93
C TYR A 228 17.04 -12.60 8.37
N PHE A 229 15.78 -12.26 8.62
CA PHE A 229 15.19 -12.35 9.96
C PHE A 229 15.23 -13.78 10.49
N ILE A 230 14.89 -14.79 9.68
CA ILE A 230 14.97 -16.20 10.11
C ILE A 230 16.39 -16.59 10.53
N HIS A 231 17.40 -16.18 9.77
CA HIS A 231 18.79 -16.44 10.13
C HIS A 231 19.22 -15.69 11.39
N ALA A 232 18.83 -14.42 11.51
CA ALA A 232 19.22 -13.55 12.62
C ALA A 232 18.58 -13.98 13.95
N THR A 233 17.30 -14.37 13.96
CA THR A 233 16.55 -14.62 15.20
C THR A 233 16.41 -16.10 15.54
N TYR A 234 15.89 -16.91 14.61
CA TYR A 234 15.50 -18.29 14.91
C TYR A 234 16.64 -19.28 14.72
N LYS A 235 17.38 -19.20 13.60
CA LYS A 235 18.54 -20.07 13.35
C LYS A 235 19.79 -19.60 14.08
N LYS A 236 19.87 -18.31 14.43
CA LYS A 236 21.05 -17.66 15.04
C LYS A 236 22.33 -17.88 14.22
N ASP A 237 22.19 -17.88 12.90
CA ASP A 237 23.30 -18.04 11.95
C ASP A 237 23.80 -16.65 11.53
N ALA A 238 24.75 -16.13 12.31
CA ALA A 238 25.31 -14.80 12.11
C ALA A 238 26.00 -14.64 10.74
N ALA A 239 26.63 -15.71 10.22
CA ALA A 239 27.33 -15.65 8.94
C ALA A 239 26.34 -15.54 7.77
N ALA A 240 25.27 -16.34 7.78
CA ALA A 240 24.21 -16.24 6.79
C ALA A 240 23.45 -14.91 6.89
N ALA A 241 23.14 -14.47 8.11
CA ALA A 241 22.50 -13.18 8.35
C ALA A 241 23.35 -12.01 7.80
N ALA A 242 24.66 -11.98 8.07
CA ALA A 242 25.56 -10.94 7.56
C ALA A 242 25.62 -10.90 6.02
N LYS A 243 25.62 -12.07 5.37
CA LYS A 243 25.58 -12.16 3.90
C LYS A 243 24.27 -11.60 3.34
N LEU A 244 23.14 -11.93 3.95
CA LEU A 244 21.82 -11.42 3.54
C LEU A 244 21.67 -9.92 3.86
N GLY A 245 22.19 -9.45 4.99
CA GLY A 245 22.25 -8.03 5.36
C GLY A 245 23.00 -7.19 4.32
N SER A 246 24.17 -7.68 3.88
CA SER A 246 24.93 -7.05 2.80
C SER A 246 24.14 -6.97 1.49
N ARG A 247 23.36 -8.01 1.18
CA ARG A 247 22.46 -8.02 0.03
C ARG A 247 21.28 -7.05 0.18
N ILE A 248 20.73 -6.89 1.38
CA ILE A 248 19.66 -5.92 1.61
C ILE A 248 20.20 -4.50 1.34
N VAL A 249 21.41 -4.19 1.82
CA VAL A 249 22.07 -2.91 1.55
C VAL A 249 22.33 -2.69 0.07
N SER A 250 22.72 -3.72 -0.70
CA SER A 250 22.98 -3.57 -2.14
C SER A 250 21.72 -3.57 -3.00
N ASP A 251 20.77 -4.46 -2.73
CA ASP A 251 19.71 -4.83 -3.67
C ASP A 251 18.41 -4.03 -3.43
N VAL A 252 18.20 -3.46 -2.23
CA VAL A 252 16.95 -2.80 -1.85
C VAL A 252 17.08 -1.29 -1.88
N ASP A 253 16.29 -0.62 -2.73
CA ASP A 253 16.26 0.84 -2.87
C ASP A 253 14.94 1.47 -2.41
N ASP A 254 14.03 0.68 -1.84
CA ASP A 254 12.79 1.23 -1.32
C ASP A 254 13.00 1.89 0.05
N VAL A 255 12.88 3.22 0.08
CA VAL A 255 13.11 4.07 1.26
C VAL A 255 12.28 3.64 2.46
N ASP A 256 10.98 3.35 2.26
CA ASP A 256 10.07 3.00 3.36
C ASP A 256 10.47 1.64 3.96
N ILE A 257 10.80 0.67 3.10
CA ILE A 257 11.27 -0.66 3.54
C ILE A 257 12.59 -0.54 4.29
N LEU A 258 13.58 0.20 3.74
CA LEU A 258 14.88 0.37 4.38
C LEU A 258 14.75 1.03 5.76
N ALA A 259 13.94 2.09 5.87
CA ALA A 259 13.71 2.79 7.13
C ALA A 259 12.98 1.91 8.15
N GLN A 260 11.96 1.15 7.72
CA GLN A 260 11.23 0.24 8.60
C GLN A 260 12.13 -0.88 9.12
N VAL A 261 12.89 -1.54 8.25
CA VAL A 261 13.80 -2.61 8.65
C VAL A 261 14.89 -2.09 9.58
N ALA A 262 15.42 -0.89 9.33
CA ALA A 262 16.37 -0.25 10.25
C ALA A 262 15.74 -0.02 11.63
N ALA A 263 14.50 0.47 11.70
CA ALA A 263 13.77 0.62 12.95
C ALA A 263 13.59 -0.74 13.66
N ASP A 264 13.09 -1.76 12.96
CA ASP A 264 12.84 -3.09 13.52
C ASP A 264 14.11 -3.72 14.11
N LEU A 265 15.25 -3.53 13.47
CA LEU A 265 16.56 -3.97 13.97
C LEU A 265 16.98 -3.30 15.28
N MET A 266 16.47 -2.10 15.57
CA MET A 266 16.78 -1.35 16.79
C MET A 266 15.77 -1.58 17.90
N VAL A 267 14.47 -1.65 17.58
CA VAL A 267 13.38 -1.67 18.58
C VAL A 267 12.65 -3.01 18.69
N GLY A 268 12.85 -3.92 17.74
CA GLY A 268 12.14 -5.20 17.71
C GLY A 268 12.43 -6.07 18.93
N GLU A 269 11.38 -6.48 19.64
CA GLU A 269 11.46 -7.47 20.74
C GLU A 269 11.80 -8.88 20.23
N MET A 270 11.68 -9.11 18.91
CA MET A 270 11.99 -10.38 18.24
C MET A 270 13.48 -10.73 18.25
N PHE A 271 14.36 -9.76 18.52
CA PHE A 271 15.80 -9.95 18.62
C PHE A 271 16.16 -10.12 20.10
N ASP A 272 16.59 -11.31 20.50
CA ASP A 272 16.90 -11.71 21.88
C ASP A 272 18.21 -11.08 22.43
N GLY A 273 18.40 -9.79 22.18
CA GLY A 273 19.65 -9.06 22.43
C GLY A 273 20.58 -9.02 21.21
N SER A 274 20.35 -9.86 20.20
CA SER A 274 21.14 -9.99 18.96
C SER A 274 20.80 -8.93 17.89
N ARG A 275 20.75 -7.66 18.28
CA ARG A 275 20.38 -6.55 17.38
C ARG A 275 21.55 -6.13 16.49
N ASP A 276 21.34 -6.11 15.17
CA ASP A 276 22.34 -5.70 14.18
C ASP A 276 22.34 -4.18 14.00
N HIS A 277 22.86 -3.48 15.00
CA HIS A 277 22.91 -2.01 15.02
C HIS A 277 23.72 -1.45 13.83
N ALA A 278 24.77 -2.17 13.41
CA ALA A 278 25.59 -1.76 12.29
C ALA A 278 24.79 -1.78 10.98
N LEU A 279 24.06 -2.87 10.72
CA LEU A 279 23.16 -2.94 9.58
C LEU A 279 22.04 -1.89 9.67
N ALA A 280 21.44 -1.69 10.85
CA ALA A 280 20.41 -0.66 11.03
C ALA A 280 20.90 0.73 10.61
N LEU A 281 22.14 1.09 10.98
CA LEU A 281 22.76 2.35 10.56
C LEU A 281 23.00 2.42 9.05
N GLN A 282 23.48 1.33 8.43
CA GLN A 282 23.67 1.28 6.97
C GLN A 282 22.35 1.47 6.21
N LEU A 283 21.29 0.80 6.65
CA LEU A 283 19.98 0.88 6.02
C LEU A 283 19.35 2.26 6.22
N ALA A 284 19.40 2.83 7.42
CA ALA A 284 18.87 4.16 7.69
C ALA A 284 19.64 5.27 6.93
N ASP A 285 20.96 5.15 6.80
CA ASP A 285 21.79 6.08 6.03
C ASP A 285 21.46 5.99 4.53
N LYS A 286 21.31 4.77 3.99
CA LYS A 286 20.88 4.56 2.60
C LYS A 286 19.49 5.15 2.36
N ALA A 287 18.52 4.89 3.24
CA ALA A 287 17.17 5.43 3.16
C ALA A 287 17.20 6.98 3.15
N SER A 288 17.99 7.59 4.04
CA SER A 288 18.15 9.05 4.11
C SER A 288 18.73 9.63 2.81
N LYS A 289 19.75 8.99 2.24
CA LYS A 289 20.33 9.43 0.96
C LYS A 289 19.35 9.32 -0.19
N LEU A 290 18.62 8.20 -0.28
CA LEU A 290 17.62 7.97 -1.32
C LEU A 290 16.41 8.90 -1.20
N SER A 291 16.07 9.35 0.00
CA SER A 291 15.03 10.37 0.22
C SER A 291 15.52 11.80 -0.02
N GLY A 292 16.80 12.01 -0.38
CA GLY A 292 17.37 13.35 -0.53
C GLY A 292 17.58 14.08 0.80
N GLN A 293 17.62 13.33 1.91
CA GLN A 293 17.93 13.80 3.27
C GLN A 293 16.97 14.90 3.77
N ASN A 294 15.71 14.84 3.38
CA ASN A 294 14.68 15.81 3.76
C ASN A 294 13.44 15.18 4.41
N ASP A 295 13.33 13.85 4.41
CA ASP A 295 12.21 13.16 5.05
C ASP A 295 12.44 13.10 6.57
N ALA A 296 11.62 13.83 7.33
CA ALA A 296 11.74 13.93 8.77
C ALA A 296 11.65 12.56 9.49
N ASN A 297 10.81 11.64 9.02
CA ASN A 297 10.68 10.31 9.64
C ASN A 297 11.92 9.46 9.37
N VAL A 298 12.42 9.47 8.13
CA VAL A 298 13.64 8.75 7.77
C VAL A 298 14.85 9.32 8.53
N LEU A 299 14.92 10.65 8.68
CA LEU A 299 15.97 11.31 9.45
C LEU A 299 15.90 10.94 10.95
N ALA A 300 14.70 10.83 11.53
CA ALA A 300 14.55 10.38 12.91
C ALA A 300 15.02 8.93 13.12
N VAL A 301 14.71 8.04 12.17
CA VAL A 301 15.23 6.66 12.17
C VAL A 301 16.77 6.66 12.06
N LEU A 302 17.34 7.47 11.17
CA LEU A 302 18.80 7.61 11.06
C LEU A 302 19.43 8.14 12.34
N ALA A 303 18.83 9.14 12.98
CA ALA A 303 19.32 9.69 14.24
C ALA A 303 19.33 8.62 15.34
N MET A 304 18.28 7.79 15.42
CA MET A 304 18.24 6.64 16.32
C MET A 304 19.36 5.64 16.03
N ALA A 305 19.56 5.27 14.77
CA ALA A 305 20.61 4.33 14.39
C ALA A 305 22.01 4.87 14.67
N GLN A 306 22.24 6.17 14.45
CA GLN A 306 23.49 6.84 14.83
C GLN A 306 23.71 6.77 16.34
N PHE A 307 22.68 7.03 17.14
CA PHE A 307 22.76 6.97 18.59
C PHE A 307 23.09 5.56 19.11
N GLU A 308 22.37 4.54 18.63
CA GLU A 308 22.61 3.13 19.00
C GLU A 308 24.02 2.66 18.61
N ASN A 309 24.64 3.27 17.60
CA ASN A 309 26.02 3.04 17.19
C ASN A 309 27.04 3.99 17.85
N GLY A 310 26.65 4.72 18.91
CA GLY A 310 27.53 5.60 19.68
C GLY A 310 27.89 6.93 19.00
N LYS A 311 27.28 7.25 17.85
CA LYS A 311 27.50 8.50 17.11
C LYS A 311 26.59 9.62 17.64
N VAL A 312 26.73 9.96 18.92
CA VAL A 312 25.80 10.84 19.65
C VAL A 312 25.69 12.24 19.03
N GLU A 313 26.81 12.86 18.63
CA GLU A 313 26.77 14.19 17.99
C GLU A 313 26.07 14.16 16.63
N ASP A 314 26.31 13.12 15.83
CA ASP A 314 25.62 12.93 14.56
C ASP A 314 24.11 12.75 14.79
N ALA A 315 23.73 11.94 15.78
CA ALA A 315 22.32 11.71 16.14
C ALA A 315 21.62 13.01 16.53
N ILE A 316 22.23 13.85 17.39
CA ILE A 316 21.69 15.15 17.79
C ILE A 316 21.50 16.06 16.57
N ARG A 317 22.50 16.12 15.68
CA ARG A 317 22.44 16.96 14.46
C ARG A 317 21.32 16.49 13.54
N THR A 318 21.25 15.20 13.24
CA THR A 318 20.24 14.61 12.37
C THR A 318 18.83 14.78 12.94
N GLN A 319 18.65 14.60 14.26
CA GLN A 319 17.35 14.76 14.91
C GLN A 319 16.86 16.22 14.88
N LYS A 320 17.77 17.20 15.01
CA LYS A 320 17.43 18.62 14.85
C LYS A 320 16.99 18.94 13.42
N GLN A 321 17.64 18.33 12.42
CA GLN A 321 17.22 18.45 11.03
C GLN A 321 15.84 17.83 10.79
N ALA A 322 15.56 16.66 11.37
CA ALA A 322 14.23 16.03 11.30
C ALA A 322 13.14 16.98 11.85
N LEU A 323 13.35 17.54 13.04
CA LEU A 323 12.43 18.50 13.67
C LEU A 323 12.20 19.77 12.84
N ALA A 324 13.24 20.28 12.19
CA ALA A 324 13.16 21.47 11.35
C ALA A 324 12.35 21.24 10.07
N GLY A 325 12.28 20.00 9.58
CA GLY A 325 11.52 19.62 8.39
C GLY A 325 10.05 19.27 8.64
N MET A 326 9.54 19.45 9.86
CA MET A 326 8.15 19.16 10.22
C MET A 326 7.34 20.44 10.39
N ASP A 327 6.14 20.45 9.83
CA ASP A 327 5.17 21.54 10.01
C ASP A 327 4.19 21.28 11.17
N ASP A 328 3.97 20.00 11.50
CA ASP A 328 3.05 19.58 12.57
C ASP A 328 3.70 19.64 13.96
N GLU A 329 3.15 20.47 14.85
CA GLU A 329 3.65 20.63 16.22
C GLU A 329 3.33 19.44 17.13
N GLU A 330 2.22 18.74 16.88
CA GLU A 330 1.82 17.57 17.68
C GLU A 330 2.75 16.38 17.36
N GLY A 331 3.01 16.12 16.08
CA GLY A 331 3.98 15.12 15.63
C GLY A 331 5.41 15.37 16.10
N LYS A 332 5.81 16.62 16.36
CA LYS A 332 7.16 16.95 16.88
C LYS A 332 7.41 16.46 18.30
N ALA A 333 6.38 16.15 19.10
CA ALA A 333 6.54 15.80 20.50
C ALA A 333 7.47 14.59 20.70
N GLN A 334 7.26 13.51 19.93
CA GLN A 334 8.08 12.30 20.00
C GLN A 334 9.53 12.57 19.59
N PHE A 335 9.75 13.39 18.57
CA PHE A 335 11.09 13.71 18.09
C PHE A 335 11.86 14.60 19.08
N ARG A 336 11.17 15.50 19.79
CA ARG A 336 11.76 16.31 20.87
C ARG A 336 12.17 15.45 22.06
N GLU A 337 11.32 14.49 22.44
CA GLU A 337 11.65 13.55 23.52
C GLU A 337 12.91 12.74 23.18
N GLN A 338 13.00 12.24 21.95
CA GLN A 338 14.16 11.51 21.48
C GLN A 338 15.42 12.40 21.43
N LEU A 339 15.30 13.65 20.97
CA LEU A 339 16.41 14.61 21.01
C LEU A 339 16.90 14.86 22.44
N ALA A 340 15.98 15.03 23.40
CA ALA A 340 16.33 15.23 24.81
C ALA A 340 17.09 14.03 25.37
N LYS A 341 16.73 12.79 24.98
CA LYS A 341 17.47 11.57 25.34
C LYS A 341 18.91 11.61 24.82
N PHE A 342 19.10 12.01 23.56
CA PHE A 342 20.43 12.10 22.96
C PHE A 342 21.29 13.19 23.62
N GLU A 343 20.70 14.36 23.91
CA GLU A 343 21.41 15.47 24.57
C GLU A 343 21.78 15.14 26.02
N ALA A 344 20.91 14.42 26.75
CA ALA A 344 21.21 13.92 28.08
C ALA A 344 22.37 12.90 28.07
N ALA A 345 22.40 11.99 27.08
CA ALA A 345 23.49 11.03 26.93
C ALA A 345 24.84 11.71 26.67
N ARG A 346 24.84 12.75 25.82
CA ARG A 346 26.02 13.61 25.59
C ARG A 346 26.52 14.26 26.90
N ALA A 347 25.61 14.83 27.68
CA ALA A 347 25.96 15.51 28.94
C ALA A 347 26.46 14.55 30.04
N GLY A 348 25.97 13.31 30.03
CA GLY A 348 26.32 12.29 31.03
C GLY A 348 27.60 11.50 30.76
N GLY A 349 28.30 11.74 29.63
CA GLY A 349 29.51 10.99 29.25
C GLY A 349 29.28 9.49 29.03
N LYS A 350 28.03 9.02 28.99
CA LYS A 350 27.69 7.63 28.71
C LYS A 350 27.85 7.38 27.21
N ALA A 351 28.79 6.52 26.85
CA ALA A 351 28.67 5.79 25.59
C ALA A 351 27.34 5.03 25.59
N SER A 352 26.68 4.97 24.43
CA SER A 352 25.50 4.13 24.15
C SER A 352 25.64 2.75 24.81
N PRO A 353 24.55 2.08 25.26
CA PRO A 353 24.65 0.72 25.77
C PRO A 353 25.31 -0.17 24.71
N ALA A 354 26.60 -0.46 24.91
CA ALA A 354 27.36 -1.33 24.05
C ALA A 354 26.70 -2.71 24.08
N THR A 355 26.28 -3.14 22.90
CA THR A 355 26.12 -4.53 22.42
C THR A 355 26.61 -5.58 23.42
N LYS A 356 25.68 -6.36 23.95
CA LYS A 356 25.95 -7.72 24.40
C LYS A 356 25.54 -8.69 23.32
#